data_AF-A0A6N7FDW2-F1
#
_entry.id   AF-A0A6N7FDW2-F1
#
_cell.length_a   1.000
_cell.length_b   1.000
_cell.length_c   1.000
_cell.angle_alpha   90.00
_cell.angle_beta   90.00
_cell.angle_gamma   90.00
#
_symmetry.space_group_name_H-M   'P 1'
#
loop_
_entity.id
_entity.type
_entity.pdbx_description
1 polymer ?
#
loop_
_entity_poly.entity_id
_entity_poly.type
_entity_poly.pdbx_seq_one_letter_code
_entity_poly.pdbx_strand_id
1 'polypeptide(L)'
;RLKRELLDKLADAYDFEVPAGIVDGEFETIWKQVEEAREKDQLDEDDKGKSEDELKGRYRGIAERRVRLGLALSEIGRSNNITVSQDDLNRAMHQEASRFPGQEARIIEYFQKNPEALRDIQAPIYEEKVVDFIVEMAKVTDREVTPEELFSDPDADGESEAAGEVKPKAKSSGGAKRKPRASAKSKSSDEA
;
A
#
# COMPACT_ATOMS: atom_id res chain seq x y z
N ARG A 1 -0.24 11.50 -2.43
CA ARG A 1 0.71 11.32 -1.30
C ARG A 1 0.15 10.34 -0.27
N LEU A 2 -0.94 10.65 0.44
CA LEU A 2 -1.51 9.76 1.47
C LEU A 2 -1.75 8.31 1.02
N LYS A 3 -2.49 8.10 -0.08
CA LYS A 3 -2.73 6.75 -0.63
C LYS A 3 -1.41 6.02 -0.93
N ARG A 4 -0.45 6.70 -1.53
CA ARG A 4 0.85 6.12 -1.88
C ARG A 4 1.62 5.71 -0.62
N GLU A 5 1.78 6.61 0.35
CA GLU A 5 2.43 6.30 1.63
C GLU A 5 1.76 5.15 2.37
N LEU A 6 0.42 5.07 2.31
CA LEU A 6 -0.31 3.95 2.87
C LEU A 6 0.07 2.64 2.17
N LEU A 7 0.01 2.61 0.84
CA LEU A 7 0.37 1.42 0.05
C LEU A 7 1.84 1.05 0.25
N ASP A 8 2.73 2.02 0.42
CA ASP A 8 4.14 1.78 0.70
C ASP A 8 4.31 1.11 2.06
N LYS A 9 3.69 1.64 3.11
CA LYS A 9 3.68 1.03 4.44
C LYS A 9 3.06 -0.37 4.44
N LEU A 10 2.01 -0.60 3.66
CA LEU A 10 1.41 -1.93 3.51
C LEU A 10 2.36 -2.90 2.81
N ALA A 11 3.05 -2.45 1.75
CA ALA A 11 4.03 -3.28 1.05
C ALA A 11 5.23 -3.65 1.94
N ASP A 12 5.66 -2.73 2.80
CA ASP A 12 6.78 -2.95 3.72
C ASP A 12 6.38 -3.81 4.93
N ALA A 13 5.14 -3.68 5.40
CA ALA A 13 4.65 -4.42 6.56
C ALA A 13 4.32 -5.88 6.27
N TYR A 14 3.95 -6.21 5.03
CA TYR A 14 3.56 -7.56 4.62
C TYR A 14 4.53 -8.11 3.59
N ASP A 15 5.30 -9.12 3.99
CA ASP A 15 6.14 -9.90 3.09
C ASP A 15 5.62 -11.34 3.05
N PHE A 16 4.99 -11.69 1.93
CA PHE A 16 4.51 -13.03 1.66
C PHE A 16 4.75 -13.40 0.20
N GLU A 17 4.89 -14.70 -0.04
CA GLU A 17 5.09 -15.26 -1.36
C GLU A 17 3.83 -15.10 -2.21
N VAL A 18 4.00 -14.50 -3.39
CA VAL A 18 2.92 -14.28 -4.35
C VAL A 18 2.92 -15.38 -5.41
N PRO A 19 1.74 -15.86 -5.86
CA PRO A 19 1.69 -16.91 -6.87
C PRO A 19 2.33 -16.46 -8.19
N ALA A 20 3.33 -17.22 -8.67
CA ALA A 20 4.10 -16.88 -9.86
C ALA A 20 3.24 -16.58 -11.10
N GLY A 21 2.18 -17.36 -11.34
CA GLY A 21 1.30 -17.15 -12.49
C GLY A 21 0.56 -15.80 -12.48
N ILE A 22 0.26 -15.25 -11.30
CA ILE A 22 -0.36 -13.92 -11.19
C ILE A 22 0.69 -12.83 -11.42
N VAL A 23 1.90 -13.03 -10.87
CA VAL A 23 3.05 -12.13 -11.11
C VAL A 23 3.42 -12.07 -12.58
N ASP A 24 3.44 -13.21 -13.27
CA ASP A 24 3.77 -13.28 -14.69
C ASP A 24 2.73 -12.51 -15.53
N GLY A 25 1.43 -12.65 -15.24
CA GLY A 25 0.39 -11.90 -15.92
C GLY A 25 0.45 -10.38 -15.69
N GLU A 26 0.75 -9.94 -14.46
CA GLU A 26 0.98 -8.53 -14.15
C GLU A 26 2.25 -8.02 -14.86
N PHE A 27 3.33 -8.80 -14.83
CA PHE A 27 4.58 -8.47 -15.50
C PHE A 27 4.38 -8.31 -17.01
N GLU A 28 3.66 -9.23 -17.67
CA GLU A 28 3.36 -9.13 -19.11
C GLU A 28 2.57 -7.86 -19.43
N THR A 29 1.61 -7.49 -18.58
CA THR A 29 0.81 -6.26 -18.73
C THR A 29 1.70 -5.02 -18.66
N ILE A 30 2.60 -4.97 -17.67
CA ILE A 30 3.56 -3.87 -17.52
C ILE A 30 4.56 -3.85 -18.67
N TRP A 31 5.12 -5.01 -19.01
CA TRP A 31 6.15 -5.14 -20.03
C TRP A 31 5.66 -4.67 -21.40
N LYS A 32 4.41 -5.01 -21.75
CA LYS A 32 3.78 -4.49 -22.97
C LYS A 32 3.74 -2.96 -23.01
N GLN A 33 3.43 -2.30 -21.88
CA GLN A 33 3.44 -0.83 -21.82
C GLN A 33 4.85 -0.27 -22.00
N VAL A 34 5.86 -0.92 -21.43
CA VAL A 34 7.27 -0.56 -21.58
C VAL A 34 7.74 -0.71 -23.03
N GLU A 35 7.34 -1.79 -23.70
CA GLU A 35 7.63 -2.01 -25.12
C GLU A 35 6.96 -0.95 -26.00
N GLU A 36 5.69 -0.64 -25.77
CA GLU A 36 4.98 0.43 -26.49
C GLU A 36 5.62 1.81 -26.26
N ALA A 37 6.07 2.10 -25.05
CA ALA A 37 6.79 3.33 -24.73
C ALA A 37 8.15 3.38 -25.43
N ARG A 38 8.87 2.25 -25.48
CA ARG A 38 10.15 2.12 -26.19
C ARG A 38 10.00 2.36 -27.69
N GLU A 39 8.97 1.80 -28.32
CA GLU A 39 8.68 2.00 -29.75
C GLU A 39 8.37 3.47 -30.08
N LYS A 40 7.79 4.20 -29.13
CA LYS A 40 7.43 5.62 -29.27
C LYS A 40 8.52 6.58 -28.81
N ASP A 41 9.69 6.09 -28.39
CA ASP A 41 10.76 6.87 -27.76
C ASP A 41 10.30 7.67 -26.52
N GLN A 42 9.38 7.05 -25.76
CA GLN A 42 8.74 7.59 -24.55
C GLN A 42 9.10 6.79 -23.29
N LEU A 43 10.20 6.04 -23.32
CA LEU A 43 10.76 5.39 -22.13
C LEU A 43 11.08 6.44 -21.06
N ASP A 44 10.83 6.09 -19.80
CA ASP A 44 11.24 6.89 -18.66
C ASP A 44 12.75 7.12 -18.68
N GLU A 45 13.19 8.32 -18.27
CA GLU A 45 14.61 8.69 -18.23
C GLU A 45 15.43 7.70 -17.40
N ASP A 46 14.87 7.21 -16.29
CA ASP A 46 15.50 6.21 -15.43
C ASP A 46 15.70 4.85 -16.12
N ASP A 47 14.95 4.56 -17.18
CA ASP A 47 15.04 3.32 -17.94
C ASP A 47 15.90 3.45 -19.20
N LYS A 48 16.17 4.68 -19.64
CA LYS A 48 17.04 4.93 -20.80
C LYS A 48 18.45 4.42 -20.51
N GLY A 49 18.98 3.65 -21.45
CA GLY A 49 20.33 3.10 -21.38
C GLY A 49 20.48 1.84 -20.52
N LYS A 50 19.42 1.36 -19.87
CA LYS A 50 19.42 0.04 -19.22
C LYS A 50 19.29 -1.09 -20.25
N SER A 51 19.90 -2.22 -19.95
CA SER A 51 19.72 -3.44 -20.74
C SER A 51 18.31 -4.02 -20.56
N GLU A 52 17.88 -4.84 -21.52
CA GLU A 52 16.57 -5.49 -21.44
C GLU A 52 16.43 -6.37 -20.20
N ASP A 53 17.48 -7.09 -19.81
CA ASP A 53 17.48 -7.96 -18.63
C ASP A 53 17.34 -7.15 -17.33
N GLU A 54 18.00 -5.99 -17.24
CA GLU A 54 17.86 -5.07 -16.09
C GLU A 54 16.43 -4.52 -15.99
N LEU A 55 15.84 -4.12 -17.12
CA LEU A 55 14.46 -3.65 -17.17
C LEU A 55 13.49 -4.75 -16.76
N LYS A 56 13.64 -5.96 -17.32
CA LYS A 56 12.81 -7.12 -16.97
C LYS A 56 12.88 -7.43 -15.47
N GLY A 57 14.08 -7.43 -14.89
CA GLY A 57 14.26 -7.62 -13.45
C GLY A 57 13.54 -6.56 -12.61
N ARG A 58 13.72 -5.28 -12.95
CA ARG A 58 13.05 -4.15 -12.28
C ARG A 58 11.53 -4.28 -12.36
N TYR A 59 10.99 -4.48 -13.56
CA TYR A 59 9.55 -4.54 -13.79
C TYR A 59 8.90 -5.78 -13.20
N ARG A 60 9.64 -6.90 -13.09
CA ARG A 60 9.19 -8.07 -12.35
C ARG A 60 9.06 -7.78 -10.85
N GLY A 61 10.00 -7.04 -10.25
CA GLY A 61 9.86 -6.58 -8.87
C GLY A 61 8.65 -5.65 -8.65
N ILE A 62 8.35 -4.79 -9.63
CA ILE A 62 7.14 -3.95 -9.61
C ILE A 62 5.87 -4.82 -9.68
N ALA A 63 5.85 -5.84 -10.55
CA ALA A 63 4.73 -6.77 -10.68
C ALA A 63 4.48 -7.54 -9.37
N GLU A 64 5.53 -8.08 -8.76
CA GLU A 64 5.45 -8.78 -7.46
C GLU A 64 4.85 -7.88 -6.39
N ARG A 65 5.31 -6.63 -6.30
CA ARG A 65 4.80 -5.64 -5.35
C ARG A 65 3.32 -5.33 -5.58
N ARG A 66 2.90 -5.13 -6.83
CA ARG A 66 1.49 -4.86 -7.18
C ARG A 66 0.59 -6.04 -6.86
N VAL A 67 1.01 -7.25 -7.20
CA VAL A 67 0.25 -8.46 -6.90
C VAL A 67 0.11 -8.64 -5.38
N ARG A 68 1.19 -8.43 -4.62
CA ARG A 68 1.15 -8.52 -3.16
C ARG A 68 0.17 -7.52 -2.56
N LEU A 69 0.24 -6.26 -2.98
CA LEU A 69 -0.68 -5.22 -2.53
C LEU A 69 -2.13 -5.51 -2.91
N GLY A 70 -2.38 -5.94 -4.15
CA GLY A 70 -3.72 -6.31 -4.61
C GLY A 70 -4.33 -7.43 -3.78
N LEU A 71 -3.54 -8.45 -3.43
CA LEU A 71 -3.97 -9.54 -2.56
C LEU A 71 -4.24 -9.06 -1.13
N ALA A 72 -3.36 -8.22 -0.57
CA ALA A 72 -3.54 -7.66 0.78
C ALA A 72 -4.81 -6.80 0.87
N LEU A 73 -5.03 -5.89 -0.09
CA LEU A 73 -6.22 -5.05 -0.13
C LEU A 73 -7.50 -5.88 -0.35
N SER A 74 -7.43 -6.90 -1.20
CA SER A 74 -8.55 -7.83 -1.41
C SER A 74 -8.94 -8.55 -0.13
N GLU A 75 -7.97 -9.00 0.65
CA GLU A 75 -8.24 -9.67 1.93
C GLU A 75 -8.79 -8.70 3.00
N ILE A 76 -8.28 -7.47 3.06
CA ILE A 76 -8.82 -6.42 3.94
C ILE A 76 -10.26 -6.11 3.57
N GLY A 77 -10.55 -5.88 2.30
CA GLY A 77 -11.89 -5.58 1.84
C GLY A 77 -12.86 -6.74 2.06
N ARG A 78 -12.43 -7.98 1.79
CA ARG A 78 -13.23 -9.20 2.04
C ARG A 78 -13.54 -9.39 3.52
N SER A 79 -12.55 -9.27 4.39
CA SER A 79 -12.72 -9.46 5.85
C SER A 79 -13.62 -8.39 6.49
N ASN A 80 -13.68 -7.20 5.90
CA ASN A 80 -14.52 -6.09 6.37
C ASN A 80 -15.82 -5.91 5.56
N ASN A 81 -16.17 -6.87 4.69
CA ASN A 81 -17.38 -6.84 3.84
C ASN A 81 -17.53 -5.56 3.01
N ILE A 82 -16.40 -5.00 2.55
CA ILE A 82 -16.40 -3.86 1.65
C ILE A 82 -16.89 -4.35 0.30
N THR A 83 -17.86 -3.63 -0.27
CA THR A 83 -18.45 -3.94 -1.57
C THR A 83 -18.62 -2.68 -2.40
N VAL A 84 -18.52 -2.82 -3.72
CA VAL A 84 -18.86 -1.75 -4.66
C VAL A 84 -20.36 -1.80 -4.90
N SER A 85 -21.07 -0.72 -4.56
CA SER A 85 -22.51 -0.64 -4.75
C SER A 85 -22.87 -0.29 -6.20
N GLN A 86 -24.12 -0.54 -6.60
CA GLN A 86 -24.60 -0.11 -7.91
C GLN A 86 -24.52 1.41 -8.09
N ASP A 87 -24.72 2.18 -7.01
CA ASP A 87 -24.61 3.64 -7.05
C ASP A 87 -23.18 4.11 -7.28
N ASP A 88 -22.19 3.38 -6.75
CA ASP A 88 -20.77 3.65 -7.02
C ASP A 88 -20.45 3.44 -8.50
N LEU A 89 -20.92 2.33 -9.08
CA LEU A 89 -20.75 2.03 -10.50
C LEU A 89 -21.45 3.07 -11.38
N ASN A 90 -22.69 3.45 -11.04
CA ASN A 90 -23.44 4.46 -11.78
C ASN A 90 -22.70 5.81 -11.76
N ARG A 91 -22.21 6.23 -10.59
CA ARG A 91 -21.43 7.47 -10.44
C ARG A 91 -20.17 7.44 -11.30
N ALA A 92 -19.42 6.34 -11.27
CA ALA A 92 -18.20 6.20 -12.06
C ALA A 92 -18.48 6.15 -13.57
N MET A 93 -19.53 5.45 -14.01
CA MET A 93 -19.94 5.46 -15.43
C MET A 93 -20.31 6.87 -15.91
N HIS A 94 -21.01 7.65 -15.08
CA HIS A 94 -21.33 9.05 -15.42
C HIS A 94 -20.09 9.94 -15.46
N GLN A 95 -19.14 9.76 -14.53
CA GLN A 95 -17.86 10.46 -14.57
C GLN A 95 -17.07 10.11 -15.83
N GLU A 96 -17.01 8.84 -16.21
CA GLU A 96 -16.31 8.41 -17.42
C GLU A 96 -16.99 8.97 -18.67
N ALA A 97 -18.32 8.87 -18.76
CA ALA A 97 -19.09 9.44 -19.85
C ALA A 97 -18.89 10.95 -20.01
N SER A 98 -18.75 11.69 -18.89
CA SER A 98 -18.53 13.15 -18.93
C SER A 98 -17.20 13.57 -19.58
N ARG A 99 -16.24 12.64 -19.69
CA ARG A 99 -14.97 12.86 -20.41
C ARG A 99 -15.14 12.83 -21.93
N PHE A 100 -16.31 12.39 -22.44
CA PHE A 100 -16.61 12.28 -23.86
C PHE A 100 -17.87 13.07 -24.27
N PRO A 101 -17.79 14.41 -24.34
CA PRO A 101 -18.92 15.25 -24.72
C PRO A 101 -19.57 14.85 -26.05
N GLY A 102 -20.90 14.70 -26.06
CA GLY A 102 -21.68 14.30 -27.25
C GLY A 102 -21.69 12.79 -27.54
N GLN A 103 -21.06 11.98 -26.69
CA GLN A 103 -21.06 10.51 -26.81
C GLN A 103 -21.46 9.81 -25.51
N GLU A 104 -21.92 10.55 -24.50
CA GLU A 104 -22.16 10.10 -23.14
C GLU A 104 -23.09 8.87 -23.09
N ALA A 105 -24.18 8.92 -23.86
CA ALA A 105 -25.15 7.82 -23.93
C ALA A 105 -24.52 6.52 -24.48
N ARG A 106 -23.63 6.63 -25.48
CA ARG A 106 -22.92 5.48 -26.05
C ARG A 106 -21.92 4.89 -25.06
N ILE A 107 -21.23 5.74 -24.29
CA ILE A 107 -20.29 5.30 -23.25
C ILE A 107 -21.02 4.56 -22.12
N ILE A 108 -22.14 5.10 -21.64
CA ILE A 108 -22.95 4.42 -20.61
C ILE A 108 -23.48 3.08 -21.14
N GLU A 109 -24.01 3.05 -22.37
CA GLU A 109 -24.50 1.82 -23.00
C GLU A 109 -23.38 0.77 -23.16
N TYR A 110 -22.16 1.22 -23.49
CA TYR A 110 -20.98 0.35 -23.58
C TYR A 110 -20.71 -0.35 -22.24
N PHE A 111 -20.66 0.37 -21.12
CA PHE A 111 -20.44 -0.25 -19.81
C PHE A 111 -21.58 -1.18 -19.38
N GLN A 112 -22.82 -0.83 -19.69
CA GLN A 112 -23.98 -1.66 -19.37
C GLN A 112 -24.00 -2.98 -20.14
N LYS A 113 -23.51 -3.00 -21.39
CA LYS A 113 -23.51 -4.19 -22.24
C LYS A 113 -22.25 -5.04 -22.12
N ASN A 114 -21.18 -4.51 -21.54
CA ASN A 114 -19.88 -5.18 -21.45
C ASN A 114 -19.49 -5.41 -19.98
N PRO A 115 -19.77 -6.61 -19.43
CA PRO A 115 -19.41 -6.92 -18.05
C PRO A 115 -17.92 -6.77 -17.73
N GLU A 116 -17.03 -7.04 -18.70
CA GLU A 116 -15.59 -6.84 -18.51
C GLU A 116 -15.25 -5.35 -18.32
N ALA A 117 -15.81 -4.47 -19.15
CA ALA A 117 -15.60 -3.03 -19.02
C ALA A 117 -16.16 -2.49 -17.68
N LEU A 118 -17.23 -3.09 -17.17
CA LEU A 118 -17.76 -2.76 -15.85
C LEU A 118 -16.77 -3.17 -14.73
N ARG A 119 -16.10 -4.32 -14.86
CA ARG A 119 -15.07 -4.77 -13.91
C ARG A 119 -13.84 -3.85 -13.91
N ASP A 120 -13.46 -3.34 -15.07
CA ASP A 120 -12.35 -2.38 -15.21
C ASP A 120 -12.61 -1.10 -14.41
N ILE A 121 -13.87 -0.64 -14.35
CA ILE A 121 -14.27 0.49 -13.49
C ILE A 121 -14.41 0.07 -12.03
N GLN A 122 -14.88 -1.16 -11.77
CA GLN A 122 -15.14 -1.65 -10.42
C GLN A 122 -13.86 -1.78 -9.59
N ALA A 123 -12.77 -2.29 -10.17
CA ALA A 123 -11.53 -2.56 -9.44
C ALA A 123 -10.92 -1.30 -8.79
N PRO A 124 -10.75 -0.17 -9.52
CA PRO A 124 -10.31 1.09 -8.92
C PRO A 124 -11.23 1.58 -7.80
N ILE A 125 -12.56 1.49 -7.98
CA ILE A 125 -13.51 1.91 -6.94
C ILE A 125 -13.36 1.05 -5.69
N TYR A 126 -13.24 -0.27 -5.86
CA TYR A 126 -13.03 -1.18 -4.75
C TYR A 126 -11.75 -0.84 -3.97
N GLU A 127 -10.66 -0.60 -4.69
CA GLU A 127 -9.39 -0.20 -4.10
C GLU A 127 -9.51 1.10 -3.28
N GLU A 128 -10.12 2.14 -3.85
CA GLU A 128 -10.34 3.41 -3.13
C GLU A 128 -11.16 3.19 -1.85
N LYS A 129 -12.26 2.41 -1.91
CA LYS A 129 -13.08 2.14 -0.73
C LYS A 129 -12.33 1.37 0.36
N VAL A 130 -11.45 0.45 -0.02
CA VAL A 130 -10.60 -0.28 0.94
C VAL A 130 -9.57 0.68 1.55
N VAL A 131 -8.94 1.53 0.74
CA VAL A 131 -8.00 2.55 1.22
C VAL A 131 -8.68 3.51 2.19
N ASP A 132 -9.86 4.04 1.84
CA ASP A 132 -10.64 4.93 2.70
C ASP A 132 -10.94 4.27 4.05
N PHE A 133 -11.39 3.01 4.04
CA PHE A 133 -11.62 2.24 5.27
C PHE A 133 -10.35 2.11 6.13
N ILE A 134 -9.19 1.82 5.51
CA ILE A 134 -7.93 1.71 6.25
C ILE A 134 -7.55 3.06 6.86
N VAL A 135 -7.72 4.15 6.11
CA VAL A 135 -7.43 5.52 6.58
C VAL A 135 -8.35 5.93 7.74
N GLU A 136 -9.65 5.61 7.66
CA GLU A 136 -10.61 5.86 8.75
C GLU A 136 -10.23 5.15 10.06
N MET A 137 -9.60 3.98 9.95
CA MET A 137 -9.12 3.20 11.10
C MET A 137 -7.71 3.61 11.56
N ALA A 138 -6.98 4.38 10.74
CA ALA A 138 -5.62 4.80 11.01
C ALA A 138 -5.58 6.08 11.84
N LYS A 139 -4.47 6.28 12.57
CA LYS A 139 -4.17 7.57 13.18
C LYS A 139 -3.60 8.51 12.12
N VAL A 140 -4.44 9.41 11.61
CA VAL A 140 -4.05 10.44 10.64
C VAL A 140 -3.64 11.72 11.38
N THR A 141 -2.58 12.37 10.91
CA THR A 141 -2.12 13.67 11.43
C THR A 141 -1.84 14.61 10.26
N ASP A 142 -2.36 15.83 10.35
CA ASP A 142 -2.11 16.86 9.35
C ASP A 142 -0.75 17.53 9.59
N ARG A 143 -0.04 17.80 8.50
CA ARG A 143 1.23 18.56 8.51
C ARG A 143 1.14 19.69 7.50
N GLU A 144 1.46 20.90 7.93
CA GLU A 144 1.67 22.02 7.01
C GLU A 144 2.96 21.80 6.23
N VAL A 145 2.86 21.89 4.90
CA VAL A 145 3.96 21.79 3.95
C VAL A 145 3.94 23.00 3.03
N THR A 146 5.09 23.39 2.51
CA THR A 146 5.13 24.47 1.51
C THR A 146 4.62 23.96 0.16
N PRO A 147 4.20 24.85 -0.76
CA PRO A 147 3.85 24.44 -2.12
C PRO A 147 4.98 23.69 -2.82
N GLU A 148 6.24 24.13 -2.65
CA GLU A 148 7.41 23.47 -3.24
C GLU A 148 7.56 22.06 -2.70
N GLU A 149 7.44 21.88 -1.37
CA GLU A 149 7.45 20.56 -0.76
C GLU A 149 6.26 19.72 -1.21
N LEU A 150 5.09 20.30 -1.52
CA LEU A 150 3.90 19.56 -1.98
C LEU A 150 4.02 19.04 -3.42
N PHE A 151 4.77 19.75 -4.27
CA PHE A 151 4.97 19.39 -5.68
C PHE A 151 6.30 18.68 -5.96
N SER A 152 7.21 18.60 -4.98
CA SER A 152 8.41 17.77 -5.12
C SER A 152 8.06 16.32 -5.39
N ASP A 153 8.93 15.61 -6.12
CA ASP A 153 8.84 14.16 -6.24
C ASP A 153 9.33 13.55 -4.92
N PRO A 154 8.45 12.98 -4.10
CA PRO A 154 8.84 12.33 -2.85
C PRO A 154 9.76 11.11 -3.03
N ASP A 155 9.99 10.63 -4.26
CA ASP A 155 10.96 9.56 -4.56
C ASP A 155 12.32 10.11 -5.04
N ALA A 156 12.41 11.43 -5.31
CA ALA A 156 13.68 12.10 -5.67
C ALA A 156 14.61 12.35 -4.47
N ASP A 157 14.09 12.25 -3.24
CA ASP A 157 14.83 12.43 -1.98
C ASP A 157 15.14 11.09 -1.27
N GLY A 158 15.36 10.03 -2.05
CA GLY A 158 15.70 8.70 -1.54
C GLY A 158 17.11 8.62 -0.94
N GLU A 159 17.28 9.13 0.29
CA GLU A 159 18.22 8.70 1.36
C GLU A 159 18.36 9.80 2.45
N SER A 160 17.42 9.90 3.38
CA SER A 160 17.50 10.58 4.71
C SER A 160 16.06 10.85 5.19
N GLU A 161 15.44 10.20 6.16
CA GLU A 161 15.88 9.79 7.49
C GLU A 161 14.91 8.73 8.03
N ALA A 162 15.37 7.47 8.12
CA ALA A 162 14.84 6.52 9.09
C ALA A 162 15.87 6.40 10.22
N ALA A 163 15.71 7.19 11.29
CA ALA A 163 16.41 6.95 12.56
C ALA A 163 15.68 7.61 13.74
N GLY A 164 14.49 7.13 14.07
CA GLY A 164 13.94 7.30 15.42
C GLY A 164 14.71 6.41 16.39
N GLU A 165 15.56 7.03 17.22
CA GLU A 165 16.36 6.39 18.28
C GLU A 165 15.54 5.41 19.15
N VAL A 166 15.91 4.12 19.14
CA VAL A 166 15.52 3.18 20.18
C VAL A 166 16.67 3.06 21.18
N LYS A 167 16.54 3.73 22.33
CA LYS A 167 17.46 3.55 23.49
C LYS A 167 17.37 2.12 24.05
N PRO A 168 18.48 1.40 24.24
CA PRO A 168 18.43 0.06 24.82
C PRO A 168 18.22 0.14 26.35
N LYS A 169 17.21 -0.56 26.85
CA LYS A 169 17.04 -0.87 28.27
C LYS A 169 18.20 -1.76 28.73
N ALA A 170 19.00 -1.25 29.67
CA ALA A 170 20.04 -1.99 30.35
C ALA A 170 19.46 -3.20 31.10
N LYS A 171 20.00 -4.38 30.81
CA LYS A 171 19.83 -5.61 31.60
C LYS A 171 20.48 -5.40 32.99
N SER A 172 19.70 -5.45 34.06
CA SER A 172 20.25 -5.63 35.41
C SER A 172 20.64 -7.09 35.56
N SER A 173 21.95 -7.33 35.61
CA SER A 173 22.53 -8.61 36.01
C SER A 173 22.36 -8.79 37.52
N GLY A 174 21.77 -9.93 37.90
CA GLY A 174 21.77 -10.40 39.27
C GLY A 174 23.19 -10.69 39.75
N GLY A 175 23.48 -10.32 40.99
CA GLY A 175 24.75 -10.56 41.65
C GLY A 175 24.61 -10.46 43.16
N ALA A 176 24.30 -11.59 43.78
CA ALA A 176 24.13 -11.75 45.22
C ALA A 176 25.39 -11.39 46.02
N LYS A 177 25.20 -10.67 47.14
CA LYS A 177 26.09 -10.76 48.32
C LYS A 177 25.25 -10.86 49.59
N ARG A 178 25.21 -12.06 50.16
CA ARG A 178 24.80 -12.33 51.56
C ARG A 178 25.95 -11.99 52.49
N LYS A 179 25.68 -11.43 53.68
CA LYS A 179 26.10 -11.96 55.02
C LYS A 179 25.60 -11.05 56.19
N PRO A 180 25.61 -11.52 57.45
CA PRO A 180 24.36 -11.77 58.20
C PRO A 180 24.30 -11.19 59.65
N ARG A 181 23.31 -11.66 60.44
CA ARG A 181 23.06 -11.56 61.91
C ARG A 181 22.38 -10.27 62.37
N ALA A 182 21.52 -10.24 63.40
CA ALA A 182 20.80 -11.24 64.21
C ALA A 182 19.84 -10.45 65.15
N SER A 183 18.91 -11.18 65.81
CA SER A 183 18.05 -10.78 66.95
C SER A 183 16.82 -9.91 66.60
N ALA A 184 15.64 -10.06 67.20
CA ALA A 184 15.04 -11.00 68.15
C ALA A 184 13.50 -10.75 68.16
N LYS A 185 12.72 -11.76 68.60
CA LYS A 185 11.41 -11.74 69.30
C LYS A 185 10.46 -10.54 69.07
N SER A 186 9.16 -10.69 68.80
CA SER A 186 8.16 -11.51 69.51
C SER A 186 6.77 -11.42 68.83
N LYS A 187 5.94 -12.47 69.01
CA LYS A 187 4.48 -12.51 69.37
C LYS A 187 3.58 -11.33 68.92
N SER A 188 2.35 -11.49 68.42
CA SER A 188 1.32 -12.54 68.56
C SER A 188 0.10 -12.20 67.65
N SER A 189 -0.81 -13.19 67.45
CA SER A 189 -2.31 -13.09 67.46
C SER A 189 -2.99 -11.94 66.72
N ASP A 190 -4.07 -12.06 65.94
CA ASP A 190 -5.20 -12.98 65.80
C ASP A 190 -5.96 -12.41 64.57
N GLU A 191 -6.40 -13.20 63.59
CA GLU A 191 -7.75 -13.77 63.45
C GLU A 191 -8.80 -12.81 62.83
N ALA A 192 -9.54 -13.37 61.86
CA ALA A 192 -10.71 -12.89 61.12
C ALA A 192 -10.50 -11.95 59.91
#